data_AF-R2VH62-F1
#
_entry.id   AF-R2VH62-F1
#
_cell.length_a   1.000
_cell.length_b   1.000
_cell.length_c   1.000
_cell.angle_alpha   90.00
_cell.angle_beta   90.00
_cell.angle_gamma   90.00
#
_symmetry.space_group_name_H-M   'P 1'
#
loop_
_entity.id
_entity.type
_entity.pdbx_description
1 polymer ?
#
loop_
_entity_poly.entity_id
_entity_poly.type
_entity_poly.pdbx_seq_one_letter_code
_entity_poly.pdbx_strand_id
1 'polypeptide(L)'
;MIETFVFSSETIFLKKEDQTKIHQLLDYLKSRGQQIGVVFYDQATMNDVLLEQHLADYLDFSINGEETETIPHGLVDFLQVELAHQKVNFISKSLEQLEKAKTLGFKPIYLAENCDKESFPCLSFRDFDALHLGIIESRFENFM
;
A
#
# COMPACT_ATOMS: atom_id res chain seq x y z
N MET A 1 -18.59 4.03 2.34
CA MET A 1 -17.98 2.68 2.34
C MET A 1 -16.47 2.91 2.28
N ILE A 2 -15.72 2.33 3.21
CA ILE A 2 -14.32 2.65 3.48
C ILE A 2 -13.44 1.89 2.48
N GLU A 3 -12.45 2.53 1.87
CA GLU A 3 -11.40 1.83 1.13
C GLU A 3 -10.21 1.53 2.05
N THR A 4 -9.48 0.51 1.67
CA THR A 4 -8.34 -0.01 2.43
C THR A 4 -7.10 0.09 1.57
N PHE A 5 -6.03 0.64 2.11
CA PHE A 5 -4.72 0.72 1.48
C PHE A 5 -3.78 -0.23 2.21
N VAL A 6 -3.24 -1.20 1.48
CA VAL A 6 -2.31 -2.20 2.02
C VAL A 6 -0.95 -2.02 1.37
N PHE A 7 0.07 -1.74 2.16
CA PHE A 7 1.46 -1.77 1.71
C PHE A 7 2.00 -3.19 1.83
N SER A 8 2.56 -3.70 0.74
CA SER A 8 2.93 -5.10 0.62
C SER A 8 4.14 -5.51 1.45
N SER A 9 4.93 -4.56 1.96
CA SER A 9 6.11 -4.78 2.79
C SER A 9 6.51 -3.49 3.51
N GLU A 10 7.08 -3.64 4.70
CA GLU A 10 7.82 -2.64 5.46
C GLU A 10 8.96 -1.97 4.69
N THR A 11 9.56 -2.68 3.73
CA THR A 11 10.70 -2.16 2.94
C THR A 11 10.32 -0.98 2.06
N ILE A 12 9.02 -0.76 1.83
CA ILE A 12 8.48 0.40 1.11
C ILE A 12 8.75 1.70 1.89
N PHE A 13 8.86 1.64 3.22
CA PHE A 13 9.06 2.81 4.08
C PHE A 13 10.52 3.11 4.40
N LEU A 14 11.47 2.28 3.97
CA LEU A 14 12.86 2.38 4.39
C LEU A 14 13.65 3.54 3.76
N LYS A 15 13.12 4.19 2.73
CA LYS A 15 13.76 5.36 2.12
C LYS A 15 13.55 6.60 3.00
N LYS A 16 14.61 7.07 3.66
CA LYS A 16 14.56 8.24 4.55
C LYS A 16 14.14 9.53 3.84
N GLU A 17 14.48 9.67 2.56
CA GLU A 17 14.12 10.85 1.74
C GLU A 17 12.60 10.95 1.49
N ASP A 18 11.87 9.86 1.69
CA ASP A 18 10.44 9.76 1.46
C ASP A 18 9.58 9.97 2.72
N GLN A 19 10.20 10.17 3.89
CA GLN A 19 9.49 10.18 5.19
C GLN A 19 8.44 11.29 5.29
N THR A 20 8.77 12.52 4.89
CA THR A 20 7.76 13.60 4.89
C THR A 20 6.62 13.31 3.92
N LYS A 21 6.91 12.67 2.80
CA LYS A 21 5.95 12.39 1.72
C LYS A 21 4.99 11.28 2.11
N ILE A 22 5.50 10.20 2.72
CA ILE A 22 4.66 9.14 3.26
C ILE A 22 3.74 9.68 4.34
N HIS A 23 4.23 10.49 5.29
CA HIS A 23 3.37 11.07 6.32
C HIS A 23 2.25 11.92 5.73
N GLN A 24 2.52 12.75 4.73
CA GLN A 24 1.48 13.52 4.04
C GLN A 24 0.43 12.63 3.38
N LEU A 25 0.86 11.55 2.71
CA LEU A 25 -0.06 10.57 2.14
C LEU A 25 -0.92 9.91 3.23
N LEU A 26 -0.31 9.46 4.32
CA LEU A 26 -1.00 8.77 5.40
C LEU A 26 -1.96 9.69 6.15
N ASP A 27 -1.55 10.93 6.46
CA ASP A 27 -2.42 11.98 7.01
C ASP A 27 -3.64 12.20 6.12
N TYR A 28 -3.43 12.30 4.81
CA TYR A 28 -4.51 12.44 3.86
C TYR A 28 -5.47 11.24 3.92
N LEU A 29 -4.94 10.01 3.87
CA LEU A 29 -5.75 8.79 3.94
C LEU A 29 -6.57 8.71 5.25
N LYS A 30 -5.97 9.01 6.40
CA LYS A 30 -6.67 9.03 7.69
C LYS A 30 -7.73 10.11 7.76
N SER A 31 -7.45 11.33 7.27
CA SER A 31 -8.43 12.43 7.24
C SER A 31 -9.68 12.09 6.41
N ARG A 32 -9.55 11.14 5.47
CA ARG A 32 -10.62 10.63 4.61
C ARG A 32 -11.28 9.36 5.15
N GLY A 33 -10.92 8.93 6.36
CA GLY A 33 -11.44 7.73 7.00
C GLY A 33 -11.09 6.43 6.27
N GLN A 34 -10.00 6.41 5.50
CA GLN A 34 -9.52 5.19 4.85
C GLN A 34 -8.77 4.31 5.85
N GLN A 35 -8.86 2.99 5.66
CA GLN A 35 -8.09 2.03 6.44
C GLN A 35 -6.70 1.85 5.85
N ILE A 36 -5.70 1.69 6.70
CA ILE A 36 -4.30 1.53 6.31
C ILE A 36 -3.74 0.27 6.96
N GLY A 37 -3.17 -0.61 6.15
CA GLY A 37 -2.52 -1.84 6.60
C GLY A 37 -1.14 -2.02 6.00
N VAL A 38 -0.29 -2.78 6.69
CA VAL A 38 1.06 -3.14 6.24
C VAL A 38 1.30 -4.62 6.48
N VAL A 39 2.00 -5.26 5.55
CA VAL A 39 2.58 -6.59 5.78
C VAL A 39 4.03 -6.43 6.22
N PHE A 40 4.41 -7.11 7.30
CA PHE A 40 5.79 -7.14 7.82
C PHE A 40 6.39 -8.53 7.65
N TYR A 41 7.57 -8.65 7.05
CA TYR A 41 8.29 -9.93 6.91
C TYR A 41 9.50 -10.03 7.84
N ASP A 42 10.09 -8.90 8.23
CA ASP A 42 11.22 -8.82 9.13
C ASP A 42 10.86 -8.04 10.40
N GLN A 43 11.04 -8.71 11.55
CA GLN A 43 10.68 -8.17 12.86
C GLN A 43 11.60 -7.01 13.29
N ALA A 44 12.87 -7.03 12.89
CA ALA A 44 13.78 -5.94 13.22
C ALA A 44 13.37 -4.65 12.48
N THR A 45 13.17 -4.77 11.16
CA THR A 45 12.71 -3.68 10.29
C THR A 45 11.33 -3.16 10.69
N MET A 46 10.43 -4.04 11.17
CA MET A 46 9.13 -3.63 11.70
C MET A 46 9.27 -2.63 12.85
N ASN A 47 10.17 -2.88 13.81
CA ASN A 47 10.34 -1.96 14.93
C ASN A 47 10.87 -0.60 14.46
N ASP A 48 11.83 -0.59 13.53
CA ASP A 48 12.38 0.64 12.97
C ASP A 48 11.28 1.47 12.26
N VAL A 49 10.47 0.81 11.43
CA VAL A 49 9.35 1.44 10.70
C VAL A 49 8.24 1.91 11.64
N LEU A 50 7.88 1.14 12.66
CA LEU A 50 6.76 1.49 13.55
C LEU A 50 7.16 2.57 14.58
N LEU A 51 8.34 2.44 15.18
CA LEU A 51 8.77 3.25 16.31
C LEU A 51 9.61 4.44 15.90
N GLU A 52 10.61 4.25 15.04
CA GLU A 52 11.52 5.33 14.65
C GLU A 52 10.90 6.26 13.61
N GLN A 53 10.01 5.72 12.76
CA GLN A 53 9.31 6.50 11.72
C GLN A 53 7.88 6.90 12.12
N HIS A 54 7.46 6.62 13.37
CA HIS A 54 6.12 6.98 13.89
C HIS A 54 4.95 6.51 13.01
N LEU A 55 5.11 5.42 12.26
CA LEU A 55 4.07 4.93 11.36
C LEU A 55 2.97 4.15 12.09
N ALA A 56 3.24 3.69 13.32
CA ALA A 56 2.29 2.94 14.14
C ALA A 56 0.95 3.67 14.34
N ASP A 57 0.97 5.00 14.46
CA ASP A 57 -0.23 5.81 14.70
C ASP A 57 -1.18 5.86 13.48
N TYR A 58 -0.67 5.53 12.29
CA TYR A 58 -1.45 5.51 11.06
C TYR A 58 -2.10 4.16 10.79
N LEU A 59 -1.46 3.06 11.20
CA LEU A 59 -1.87 1.71 10.82
C LEU A 59 -3.10 1.26 11.60
N ASP A 60 -4.14 0.86 10.87
CA ASP A 60 -5.33 0.24 11.44
C ASP A 60 -5.12 -1.26 11.69
N PHE A 61 -4.22 -1.90 10.94
CA PHE A 61 -3.83 -3.28 11.15
C PHE A 61 -2.43 -3.57 10.57
N SER A 62 -1.85 -4.69 11.01
CA SER A 62 -0.65 -5.26 10.42
C SER A 62 -0.79 -6.76 10.30
N ILE A 63 -0.14 -7.35 9.29
CA ILE A 63 -0.10 -8.79 9.07
C ILE A 63 1.36 -9.23 9.02
N ASN A 64 1.69 -10.29 9.75
CA ASN A 64 2.99 -10.92 9.63
C ASN A 64 3.00 -11.78 8.36
N GLY A 65 3.97 -11.52 7.49
CA GLY A 65 4.20 -12.32 6.31
C GLY A 65 5.02 -13.57 6.64
N GLU A 66 4.72 -14.64 5.92
CA GLU A 66 5.41 -15.93 6.09
C GLU A 66 6.68 -15.99 5.25
N GLU A 67 6.58 -15.58 3.99
CA GLU A 67 7.68 -15.59 3.02
C GLU A 67 7.71 -14.27 2.25
N THR A 68 8.88 -13.64 2.19
CA THR A 68 9.06 -12.38 1.44
C THR A 68 8.57 -12.51 0.00
N GLU A 69 8.01 -11.44 -0.54
CA GLU A 69 7.50 -11.39 -1.93
C GLU A 69 6.26 -12.27 -2.20
N THR A 70 5.65 -12.84 -1.16
CA THR A 70 4.33 -13.51 -1.26
C THR A 70 3.21 -12.58 -0.79
N ILE A 71 1.95 -12.99 -0.92
CA ILE A 71 0.82 -12.33 -0.28
C ILE A 71 0.36 -13.25 0.84
N PRO A 72 0.39 -12.83 2.12
CA PRO A 72 0.06 -13.72 3.23
C PRO A 72 -1.41 -14.14 3.16
N HIS A 73 -1.69 -15.43 3.37
CA HIS A 73 -3.07 -15.94 3.42
C HIS A 73 -3.88 -15.22 4.51
N GLY A 74 -3.25 -14.94 5.66
CA GLY A 74 -3.89 -14.17 6.74
C GLY A 74 -4.37 -12.78 6.33
N LEU A 75 -3.73 -12.13 5.35
CA LEU A 75 -4.20 -10.85 4.80
C LEU A 75 -5.47 -11.04 3.95
N VAL A 76 -5.49 -12.07 3.11
CA VAL A 76 -6.62 -12.37 2.23
C VAL A 76 -7.85 -12.74 3.05
N ASP A 77 -7.67 -13.57 4.09
CA ASP A 77 -8.74 -13.97 4.99
C ASP A 77 -9.27 -12.77 5.80
N PHE A 78 -8.37 -11.91 6.28
CA PHE A 78 -8.74 -10.70 7.02
C PHE A 78 -9.58 -9.72 6.20
N LEU A 79 -9.28 -9.58 4.90
CA LEU A 79 -9.92 -8.60 3.99
C LEU A 79 -10.96 -9.22 3.04
N GLN A 80 -11.41 -10.44 3.30
CA GLN A 80 -12.25 -11.20 2.37
C GLN A 80 -13.50 -10.42 1.91
N VAL A 81 -14.12 -9.66 2.82
CA VAL A 81 -15.32 -8.86 2.54
C VAL A 81 -14.98 -7.63 1.68
N GLU A 82 -13.91 -6.92 2.00
CA GLU A 82 -13.43 -5.74 1.29
C GLU A 82 -12.94 -6.08 -0.12
N LEU A 83 -12.28 -7.23 -0.28
CA LEU A 83 -11.81 -7.78 -1.54
C LEU A 83 -12.96 -8.12 -2.49
N ALA A 84 -14.03 -8.73 -1.98
CA ALA A 84 -15.23 -9.02 -2.76
C ALA A 84 -15.87 -7.76 -3.39
N HIS A 85 -15.64 -6.60 -2.78
CA HIS A 85 -16.13 -5.31 -3.28
C HIS A 85 -15.06 -4.47 -4.00
N GLN A 86 -13.87 -5.03 -4.28
CA GLN A 86 -12.74 -4.35 -4.94
C GLN A 86 -12.36 -3.02 -4.28
N LYS A 87 -12.30 -3.00 -2.94
CA LYS A 87 -11.99 -1.80 -2.14
C LYS A 87 -10.61 -1.79 -1.52
N VAL A 88 -9.79 -2.77 -1.85
CA VAL A 88 -8.45 -2.91 -1.30
C VAL A 88 -7.43 -2.53 -2.36
N ASN A 89 -6.78 -1.39 -2.16
CA ASN A 89 -5.64 -0.94 -2.94
C ASN A 89 -4.38 -1.62 -2.38
N PHE A 90 -3.70 -2.43 -3.19
CA PHE A 90 -2.50 -3.16 -2.80
C PHE A 90 -1.27 -2.53 -3.44
N ILE A 91 -0.41 -1.93 -2.63
CA ILE A 91 0.74 -1.14 -3.06
C ILE A 91 1.99 -2.01 -2.93
N SER A 92 2.70 -2.25 -4.03
CA SER A 92 3.95 -3.02 -4.04
C SER A 92 4.96 -2.48 -5.06
N LYS A 93 6.23 -2.76 -4.79
CA LYS A 93 7.35 -2.61 -5.74
C LYS A 93 7.66 -3.89 -6.53
N SER A 94 6.94 -4.99 -6.27
CA SER A 94 7.11 -6.28 -6.95
C SER A 94 5.95 -6.51 -7.92
N LEU A 95 6.25 -6.58 -9.22
CA LEU A 95 5.26 -6.89 -10.25
C LEU A 95 4.60 -8.24 -10.03
N GLU A 96 5.38 -9.25 -9.62
CA GLU A 96 4.87 -10.59 -9.38
C GLU A 96 3.82 -10.60 -8.25
N GLN A 97 4.08 -9.86 -7.16
CA GLN A 97 3.09 -9.67 -6.12
C GLN A 97 1.84 -8.96 -6.64
N LEU A 98 1.98 -7.96 -7.51
CA LEU A 98 0.84 -7.23 -8.04
C LEU A 98 -0.04 -8.09 -8.96
N GLU A 99 0.56 -8.97 -9.76
CA GLU A 99 -0.20 -9.95 -10.56
C GLU A 99 -1.01 -10.87 -9.66
N LYS A 100 -0.36 -11.43 -8.62
CA LYS A 100 -1.04 -12.27 -7.63
C LYS A 100 -2.15 -11.51 -6.93
N ALA A 101 -1.90 -10.28 -6.48
CA ALA A 101 -2.88 -9.43 -5.82
C ALA A 101 -4.10 -9.21 -6.71
N LYS A 102 -3.89 -8.95 -8.00
CA LYS A 102 -4.98 -8.78 -8.97
C LYS A 102 -5.85 -10.04 -9.08
N THR A 103 -5.24 -11.24 -9.11
CA THR A 103 -6.00 -12.51 -9.14
C THR A 103 -6.82 -12.74 -7.87
N LEU A 104 -6.41 -12.16 -6.75
CA LEU A 104 -7.07 -12.24 -5.45
C LEU A 104 -8.12 -11.14 -5.23
N GLY A 105 -8.37 -10.27 -6.21
CA GLY A 105 -9.40 -9.22 -6.16
C GLY A 105 -8.92 -7.86 -5.61
N PHE A 106 -7.62 -7.71 -5.33
CA PHE A 106 -7.05 -6.41 -4.98
C PHE A 106 -6.94 -5.51 -6.21
N LYS A 107 -6.92 -4.19 -5.97
CA LYS A 107 -6.51 -3.18 -6.95
C LYS A 107 -4.99 -2.98 -6.87
N PRO A 108 -4.20 -3.49 -7.84
CA PRO A 108 -2.75 -3.38 -7.77
C PRO A 108 -2.28 -1.96 -8.06
N ILE A 109 -1.39 -1.45 -7.22
CA ILE A 109 -0.68 -0.18 -7.38
C ILE A 109 0.83 -0.46 -7.34
N TYR A 110 1.50 -0.18 -8.46
CA TYR A 110 2.94 -0.28 -8.56
C TYR A 110 3.61 1.00 -8.06
N LEU A 111 4.53 0.87 -7.11
CA LEU A 111 5.27 1.99 -6.55
C LEU A 111 6.77 1.72 -6.66
N ALA A 112 7.40 2.28 -7.69
CA ALA A 112 8.83 2.15 -7.95
C ALA A 112 9.36 3.25 -8.87
N GLU A 113 10.60 3.69 -8.67
CA GLU A 113 11.24 4.78 -9.43
C GLU A 113 11.33 4.51 -10.94
N ASN A 114 11.36 3.25 -11.35
CA ASN A 114 11.49 2.82 -12.74
C ASN A 114 10.14 2.52 -13.42
N CYS A 115 9.02 3.01 -12.86
CA CYS A 115 7.68 2.74 -13.40
C CYS A 115 7.51 3.07 -14.89
N ASP A 116 8.17 4.13 -15.37
CA ASP A 116 8.08 4.57 -16.77
C ASP A 116 8.68 3.58 -17.78
N LYS A 117 9.46 2.60 -17.30
CA LYS A 117 10.12 1.60 -18.14
C LYS A 117 9.34 0.28 -18.26
N GLU A 118 8.28 0.12 -17.49
CA GLU A 118 7.54 -1.14 -17.41
C GLU A 118 6.19 -1.04 -18.11
N SER A 119 5.93 -1.97 -19.04
CA SER A 119 4.69 -2.05 -19.82
C SER A 119 3.59 -2.79 -19.04
N PHE A 120 3.42 -2.45 -17.76
CA PHE A 120 2.50 -3.15 -16.87
C PHE A 120 1.11 -2.49 -16.85
N PRO A 121 0.00 -3.26 -16.97
CA PRO A 121 -1.35 -2.70 -17.07
C PRO A 121 -1.95 -2.25 -15.71
N CYS A 122 -1.13 -1.92 -14.70
CA CYS A 122 -1.58 -1.46 -13.38
C CYS A 122 -1.33 0.04 -13.20
N LEU A 123 -1.99 0.65 -12.19
CA LEU A 123 -1.68 2.03 -11.80
C LEU A 123 -0.26 2.07 -11.24
N SER A 124 0.58 2.93 -11.78
CA SER A 124 2.00 2.99 -11.43
C SER A 124 2.41 4.41 -11.03
N PHE A 125 3.19 4.50 -9.97
CA PHE A 125 3.71 5.76 -9.44
C PHE A 125 5.19 5.62 -9.13
N ARG A 126 5.94 6.68 -9.39
CA ARG A 126 7.39 6.70 -9.15
C ARG A 126 7.76 6.80 -7.67
N ASP A 127 6.95 7.51 -6.90
CA ASP A 127 7.20 7.90 -5.51
C ASP A 127 5.87 8.20 -4.78
N PHE A 128 5.93 8.45 -3.47
CA PHE A 128 4.74 8.73 -2.67
C PHE A 128 4.06 10.06 -3.00
N ASP A 129 4.79 11.06 -3.52
CA ASP A 129 4.18 12.32 -3.95
C ASP A 129 3.27 12.08 -5.15
N ALA A 130 3.77 11.35 -6.15
CA ALA A 130 3.02 10.98 -7.33
C ALA A 130 1.82 10.11 -6.97
N LEU A 131 1.99 9.15 -6.05
CA LEU A 131 0.89 8.34 -5.53
C LEU A 131 -0.16 9.19 -4.82
N HIS A 132 0.26 10.12 -3.96
CA HIS A 132 -0.64 11.02 -3.24
C HIS A 132 -1.46 11.89 -4.20
N LEU A 133 -0.82 12.52 -5.16
CA LEU A 133 -1.49 13.31 -6.20
C LEU A 133 -2.44 12.44 -7.04
N GLY A 134 -2.00 11.26 -7.47
CA GLY A 134 -2.84 10.33 -8.24
C GLY A 134 -4.07 9.86 -7.47
N ILE A 135 -3.94 9.59 -6.17
CA ILE A 135 -5.08 9.28 -5.30
C ILE A 135 -6.05 10.47 -5.25
N ILE A 136 -5.55 11.70 -5.10
CA ILE A 136 -6.38 12.91 -5.10
C ILE A 136 -7.12 13.05 -6.44
N GLU A 137 -6.41 12.97 -7.57
CA GLU A 137 -6.96 13.12 -8.92
C GLU A 137 -8.06 12.09 -9.21
N SER A 138 -7.83 10.82 -8.87
CA SER A 138 -8.81 9.75 -9.05
C SER A 138 -10.14 10.02 -8.32
N ARG A 139 -10.13 10.84 -7.25
CA ARG A 139 -11.37 11.24 -6.57
C ARG A 139 -12.11 12.30 -7.34
N PHE A 140 -11.41 13.26 -7.95
CA PHE A 140 -12.05 14.32 -8.72
C PHE A 140 -12.66 13.81 -10.03
N GLU A 141 -12.03 12.83 -10.67
CA GLU A 141 -12.60 12.21 -11.88
C GLU A 141 -13.94 11.49 -11.62
N ASN A 142 -14.16 10.99 -10.40
CA ASN A 142 -15.43 10.38 -10.02
C ASN A 142 -16.54 11.40 -9.66
N PHE A 143 -16.23 12.72 -9.68
CA PHE A 143 -17.19 13.80 -9.42
C PHE A 143 -17.59 14.59 -10.69
N MET A 144 -17.00 14.30 -11.85
CA MET A 144 -17.37 14.86 -13.17
C MET A 144 -18.21 13.85 -13.96
#